data_AF-B6SG47-F1
#
_entry.id   AF-B6SG47-F1
#
_cell.length_a   1.000
_cell.length_b   1.000
_cell.length_c   1.000
_cell.angle_alpha   90.00
_cell.angle_beta   90.00
_cell.angle_gamma   90.00
#
_symmetry.space_group_name_H-M   'P 1'
#
loop_
_entity.id
_entity.type
_entity.pdbx_description
1 polymer ?
#
loop_
_entity_poly.entity_id
_entity_poly.type
_entity_poly.pdbx_seq_one_letter_code
_entity_poly.pdbx_strand_id
1 'polypeptide(L)'
;GSGKTTNAKAIYNIFYERFEGKSFLEKVREKKLEKLQKQLLFDILQTKTKVSSVAAGTALVRERFQGLKVLVIVDDVDDVKQLRELAGNCHSFGPGSRIIITTRNERVLKEFAVDKIYQVKVMDQEEALELLSWHAFRSSNCPSQYLVLEKEVVNYCGGLPLAL
;
A
#
# COMPACT_ATOMS: atom_id res chain seq x y z
N GLY A 1 -9.35 8.17 5.94
CA GLY A 1 -8.33 7.21 6.38
C GLY A 1 -8.99 5.90 6.72
N SER A 2 -9.31 5.09 5.71
CA SER A 2 -9.99 3.79 5.87
C SER A 2 -9.03 2.62 6.12
N GLY A 3 -7.73 2.86 6.38
CA GLY A 3 -6.75 1.80 6.63
C GLY A 3 -6.09 1.15 5.40
N LYS A 4 -6.17 1.72 4.19
CA LYS A 4 -5.53 1.16 2.97
C LYS A 4 -4.03 0.88 3.14
N THR A 5 -3.26 1.88 3.58
CA THR A 5 -1.81 1.74 3.82
C THR A 5 -1.53 0.71 4.92
N THR A 6 -2.32 0.71 6.00
CA THR A 6 -2.20 -0.26 7.10
C THR A 6 -2.41 -1.69 6.62
N ASN A 7 -3.47 -1.95 5.83
CA ASN A 7 -3.73 -3.26 5.25
C ASN A 7 -2.61 -3.71 4.31
N ALA A 8 -2.11 -2.81 3.45
CA ALA A 8 -1.01 -3.14 2.56
C ALA A 8 0.27 -3.48 3.34
N LYS A 9 0.53 -2.81 4.46
CA LYS A 9 1.67 -3.07 5.35
C LYS A 9 1.52 -4.40 6.09
N ALA A 10 0.32 -4.73 6.56
CA ALA A 10 0.03 -6.04 7.13
C ALA A 10 0.27 -7.17 6.12
N ILE A 11 -0.25 -7.04 4.89
CA ILE A 11 -0.02 -8.01 3.81
C ILE A 11 1.48 -8.15 3.52
N TYR A 12 2.19 -7.03 3.38
CA TYR A 12 3.63 -7.06 3.17
C TYR A 12 4.34 -7.87 4.25
N ASN A 13 4.11 -7.53 5.53
CA ASN A 13 4.75 -8.20 6.66
C ASN A 13 4.45 -9.70 6.75
N ILE A 14 3.25 -10.14 6.36
CA ILE A 14 2.86 -11.55 6.40
C ILE A 14 3.52 -12.36 5.26
N PHE A 15 3.67 -11.76 4.08
CA PHE A 15 3.99 -12.52 2.87
C PHE A 15 5.37 -12.25 2.28
N TYR A 16 6.10 -11.21 2.71
CA TYR A 16 7.33 -10.76 2.03
C TYR A 16 8.41 -11.85 1.91
N GLU A 17 8.48 -12.81 2.84
CA GLU A 17 9.47 -13.88 2.82
C GLU A 17 9.22 -14.92 1.72
N ARG A 18 8.03 -14.93 1.12
CA ARG A 18 7.65 -15.88 0.05
C ARG A 18 8.07 -15.43 -1.35
N PHE A 19 8.79 -14.32 -1.45
CA PHE A 19 9.20 -13.66 -2.69
C PHE A 19 10.70 -13.43 -2.70
N GLU A 20 11.29 -13.50 -3.89
CA GLU A 20 12.73 -13.30 -4.12
C GLU A 20 13.12 -11.82 -3.96
N GLY A 21 12.25 -10.93 -4.44
CA GLY A 21 12.39 -9.49 -4.31
C GLY A 21 11.18 -8.87 -3.63
N LYS A 22 11.39 -7.81 -2.86
CA LYS A 22 10.33 -7.15 -2.10
C LYS A 22 10.61 -5.67 -1.95
N SER A 23 9.59 -4.83 -2.12
CA SER A 23 9.73 -3.39 -1.90
C SER A 23 8.41 -2.79 -1.46
N PHE A 24 8.48 -1.81 -0.55
CA PHE A 24 7.35 -0.99 -0.15
C PHE A 24 7.65 0.46 -0.51
N LEU A 25 6.95 0.96 -1.52
CA LEU A 25 7.04 2.34 -1.98
C LEU A 25 5.95 3.17 -1.28
N GLU A 26 6.25 3.68 -0.09
CA GLU A 26 5.33 4.52 0.69
C GLU A 26 5.14 5.91 0.08
N LYS A 27 3.92 6.47 0.16
CA LYS A 27 3.61 7.88 -0.19
C LYS A 27 4.10 8.28 -1.58
N VAL A 28 3.74 7.50 -2.60
CA VAL A 28 4.22 7.66 -3.98
C VAL A 28 3.91 9.05 -4.53
N ARG A 29 2.70 9.58 -4.29
CA ARG A 29 2.31 10.92 -4.75
C ARG A 29 3.22 12.05 -4.24
N GLU A 30 3.90 11.85 -3.11
CA GLU A 30 4.71 12.89 -2.45
C GLU A 30 6.20 12.80 -2.82
N LYS A 31 6.60 11.76 -3.57
CA LYS A 31 8.01 11.45 -3.84
C LYS A 31 8.35 11.57 -5.32
N LYS A 32 9.59 11.99 -5.60
CA LYS A 32 10.13 12.00 -6.97
C LYS A 32 10.24 10.56 -7.50
N LEU A 33 9.73 10.31 -8.71
CA LEU A 33 9.75 9.00 -9.35
C LEU A 33 11.15 8.39 -9.44
N GLU A 34 12.17 9.19 -9.78
CA GLU A 34 13.56 8.72 -9.85
C GLU A 34 14.05 8.15 -8.50
N LYS A 35 13.64 8.75 -7.38
CA LYS A 35 13.99 8.25 -6.03
C LYS A 35 13.28 6.93 -5.74
N LEU A 36 12.01 6.81 -6.14
CA LEU A 36 11.22 5.59 -5.98
C LEU A 36 11.76 4.44 -6.85
N GLN A 37 12.16 4.71 -8.10
CA GLN A 37 12.80 3.70 -8.97
C GLN A 37 14.14 3.22 -8.40
N LYS A 38 14.97 4.15 -7.90
CA LYS A 38 16.23 3.79 -7.23
C LYS A 38 15.99 2.91 -6.01
N GLN A 39 14.98 3.24 -5.20
CA GLN A 39 14.58 2.41 -4.06
C GLN A 39 14.11 1.03 -4.53
N LEU A 40 13.18 0.96 -5.49
CA LEU A 40 12.62 -0.29 -5.99
C LEU A 40 13.71 -1.23 -6.54
N LEU A 41 14.62 -0.69 -7.36
CA LEU A 41 15.75 -1.43 -7.91
C LEU A 41 16.69 -1.93 -6.81
N PHE A 42 16.99 -1.08 -5.81
CA PHE A 42 17.86 -1.47 -4.70
C PHE A 42 17.21 -2.56 -3.82
N ASP A 43 15.94 -2.39 -3.45
CA ASP A 43 15.20 -3.31 -2.59
C ASP A 43 15.08 -4.71 -3.23
N ILE A 44 14.88 -4.79 -4.55
CA ILE A 44 14.72 -6.07 -5.27
C ILE A 44 16.08 -6.68 -5.65
N LEU A 45 17.02 -5.90 -6.19
CA LEU A 45 18.30 -6.43 -6.70
C LEU A 45 19.41 -6.46 -5.66
N GLN A 46 19.20 -5.85 -4.48
CA GLN A 46 20.18 -5.73 -3.41
C GLN A 46 21.51 -5.12 -3.85
N THR A 47 21.49 -4.31 -4.92
CA THR A 47 22.67 -3.69 -5.53
C THR A 47 22.37 -2.24 -5.92
N LYS A 48 23.38 -1.36 -5.76
CA LYS A 48 23.26 0.05 -6.16
C LYS A 48 23.19 0.14 -7.67
N THR A 49 22.00 0.46 -8.18
CA THR A 49 21.78 0.62 -9.62
C THR A 49 21.82 2.11 -9.99
N LYS A 50 22.59 2.46 -11.04
CA LYS A 50 22.68 3.84 -11.52
C LYS A 50 21.48 4.15 -12.41
N VAL A 51 20.54 4.94 -11.89
CA VAL A 51 19.41 5.48 -12.66
C VAL A 51 19.76 6.90 -13.11
N SER A 52 19.95 7.09 -14.42
CA SER A 52 20.32 8.37 -15.04
C SER A 52 19.13 9.25 -15.43
N SER A 53 17.95 8.65 -15.58
CA SER A 53 16.68 9.32 -15.86
C SER A 53 15.51 8.39 -15.48
N VAL A 54 14.30 8.94 -15.39
CA VAL A 54 13.10 8.13 -15.11
C VAL A 54 12.90 7.04 -16.17
N ALA A 55 13.03 7.39 -17.46
CA ALA A 55 12.90 6.42 -18.55
C ALA A 55 13.95 5.30 -18.48
N ALA A 56 15.19 5.62 -18.10
CA ALA A 56 16.24 4.63 -17.88
C ALA A 56 15.91 3.71 -16.69
N GLY A 57 15.36 4.26 -15.61
CA GLY A 57 14.85 3.48 -14.47
C GLY A 57 13.76 2.50 -14.89
N THR A 58 12.80 2.94 -15.70
CA THR A 58 11.69 2.12 -16.22
C THR A 58 12.17 1.02 -17.15
N ALA A 59 13.22 1.28 -17.94
CA ALA A 59 13.86 0.25 -18.76
C ALA A 59 14.55 -0.81 -17.90
N LEU A 60 15.29 -0.39 -16.86
CA LEU A 60 15.95 -1.30 -15.94
C LEU A 60 14.97 -2.17 -15.16
N VAL A 61 13.84 -1.61 -14.71
CA VAL A 61 12.76 -2.39 -14.07
C VAL A 61 12.30 -3.51 -15.00
N ARG A 62 12.01 -3.20 -16.26
CA ARG A 62 11.56 -4.19 -17.26
C ARG A 62 12.60 -5.26 -17.54
N GLU A 63 13.86 -4.87 -17.73
CA GLU A 63 14.95 -5.80 -18.07
C GLU A 63 15.31 -6.72 -16.90
N ARG A 64 15.38 -6.16 -15.68
CA ARG A 64 16.01 -6.82 -14.54
C ARG A 64 15.01 -7.57 -13.66
N PHE A 65 13.72 -7.22 -13.71
CA PHE A 65 12.70 -7.91 -12.94
C PHE A 65 11.97 -8.99 -13.74
N GLN A 66 12.26 -9.09 -15.04
CA GLN A 66 11.78 -10.17 -15.87
C GLN A 66 12.28 -11.51 -15.29
N GLY A 67 11.34 -12.38 -14.91
CA GLY A 67 11.65 -13.69 -14.33
C GLY A 67 11.79 -13.72 -12.81
N LEU A 68 11.87 -12.57 -12.12
CA LEU A 68 11.90 -12.53 -10.66
C LEU A 68 10.49 -12.57 -10.07
N LYS A 69 10.29 -13.42 -9.07
CA LYS A 69 9.04 -13.46 -8.30
C LYS A 69 9.08 -12.42 -7.18
N VAL A 70 8.42 -11.27 -7.39
CA VAL A 70 8.51 -10.13 -6.47
C VAL A 70 7.18 -9.78 -5.78
N LEU A 71 7.28 -9.17 -4.58
CA LEU A 71 6.18 -8.50 -3.89
C LEU A 71 6.44 -6.99 -3.82
N VAL A 72 5.66 -6.21 -4.55
CA VAL A 72 5.81 -4.75 -4.57
C VAL A 72 4.53 -4.08 -4.08
N ILE A 73 4.65 -3.26 -3.03
CA ILE A 73 3.57 -2.36 -2.62
C ILE A 73 3.85 -0.98 -3.20
N VAL A 74 2.87 -0.41 -3.91
CA VAL A 74 2.91 0.95 -4.42
C VAL A 74 1.79 1.74 -3.73
N ASP A 75 2.17 2.50 -2.70
CA ASP A 75 1.21 3.11 -1.77
C ASP A 75 0.93 4.59 -2.08
N ASP A 76 -0.35 4.95 -2.02
CA ASP A 76 -0.88 6.31 -2.17
C ASP A 76 -0.56 6.95 -3.53
N VAL A 77 -0.94 6.23 -4.59
CA VAL A 77 -0.82 6.66 -6.00
C VAL A 77 -2.01 7.52 -6.40
N ASP A 78 -1.77 8.59 -7.16
CA ASP A 78 -2.81 9.48 -7.69
C ASP A 78 -2.78 9.66 -9.22
N ASP A 79 -1.73 9.19 -9.90
CA ASP A 79 -1.57 9.27 -11.36
C ASP A 79 -1.12 7.93 -11.96
N VAL A 80 -1.79 7.47 -13.03
CA VAL A 80 -1.43 6.27 -13.78
C VAL A 80 0.00 6.34 -14.35
N LYS A 81 0.51 7.54 -14.66
CA LYS A 81 1.88 7.72 -15.13
C LYS A 81 2.89 7.25 -14.09
N GLN A 82 2.64 7.48 -12.80
CA GLN A 82 3.51 7.00 -11.72
C GLN A 82 3.62 5.48 -11.75
N LEU A 83 2.50 4.77 -11.96
CA LEU A 83 2.48 3.31 -12.09
C LEU A 83 3.25 2.83 -13.31
N ARG A 84 3.04 3.45 -14.47
CA ARG A 84 3.74 3.08 -15.71
C ARG A 84 5.25 3.25 -15.60
N GLU A 85 5.71 4.28 -14.90
CA GLU A 85 7.15 4.51 -14.70
C GLU A 85 7.75 3.63 -13.59
N LEU A 86 6.98 3.20 -12.58
CA LEU A 86 7.48 2.34 -11.51
C LEU A 86 7.42 0.86 -11.83
N ALA A 87 6.32 0.42 -12.44
CA ALA A 87 5.99 -0.98 -12.65
C ALA A 87 5.99 -1.37 -14.14
N GLY A 88 6.28 -0.43 -15.04
CA GLY A 88 6.22 -0.69 -16.48
C GLY A 88 4.81 -1.12 -16.91
N ASN A 89 4.72 -2.26 -17.59
CA ASN A 89 3.47 -2.98 -17.83
C ASN A 89 3.42 -4.28 -16.99
N CYS A 90 2.28 -4.97 -17.00
CA CYS A 90 2.07 -6.24 -16.27
C CYS A 90 3.06 -7.37 -16.63
N HIS A 91 3.79 -7.26 -17.75
CA HIS A 91 4.79 -8.24 -18.19
C HIS A 91 6.20 -7.95 -17.70
N SER A 92 6.39 -6.86 -16.94
CA SER A 92 7.72 -6.45 -16.44
C SER A 92 8.26 -7.35 -15.33
N PHE A 93 7.43 -8.25 -14.77
CA PHE A 93 7.75 -9.06 -13.60
C PHE A 93 7.66 -10.55 -13.91
N GLY A 94 8.38 -11.37 -13.16
CA GLY A 94 8.36 -12.82 -13.29
C GLY A 94 7.05 -13.47 -12.82
N PRO A 95 6.77 -14.72 -13.25
CA PRO A 95 5.63 -15.49 -12.79
C PRO A 95 5.53 -15.58 -11.26
N GLY A 96 4.31 -15.53 -10.75
CA GLY A 96 4.05 -15.58 -9.30
C GLY A 96 4.24 -14.25 -8.56
N SER A 97 4.68 -13.19 -9.24
CA SER A 97 4.78 -11.85 -8.67
C SER A 97 3.42 -11.30 -8.22
N ARG A 98 3.46 -10.38 -7.26
CA ARG A 98 2.30 -9.66 -6.72
C ARG A 98 2.64 -8.18 -6.58
N ILE A 99 1.88 -7.34 -7.27
CA ILE A 99 1.98 -5.89 -7.18
C ILE A 99 0.67 -5.40 -6.56
N ILE A 100 0.75 -4.74 -5.43
CA ILE A 100 -0.41 -4.22 -4.70
C ILE A 100 -0.34 -2.70 -4.72
N ILE A 101 -1.39 -2.08 -5.25
CA ILE A 101 -1.49 -0.64 -5.38
C ILE A 101 -2.54 -0.14 -4.39
N THR A 102 -2.20 0.87 -3.61
CA THR A 102 -3.20 1.62 -2.83
C THR A 102 -3.43 2.98 -3.48
N THR A 103 -4.71 3.34 -3.62
CA THR A 103 -5.11 4.65 -4.15
C THR A 103 -6.46 5.05 -3.56
N ARG A 104 -6.76 6.34 -3.66
CA ARG A 104 -8.10 6.89 -3.39
C ARG A 104 -8.92 7.03 -4.68
N ASN A 105 -8.29 6.89 -5.84
CA ASN A 105 -8.89 7.13 -7.15
C ASN A 105 -8.95 5.82 -7.95
N GLU A 106 -10.13 5.21 -8.02
CA GLU A 106 -10.35 3.97 -8.77
C GLU A 106 -10.04 4.12 -10.27
N ARG A 107 -10.13 5.33 -10.84
CA ARG A 107 -9.82 5.57 -12.26
C ARG A 107 -8.37 5.23 -12.59
N VAL A 108 -7.44 5.51 -11.67
CA VAL A 108 -6.02 5.16 -11.82
C VAL A 108 -5.85 3.65 -12.03
N LEU A 109 -6.62 2.83 -11.28
CA LEU A 109 -6.57 1.38 -11.39
C LEU A 109 -7.16 0.88 -12.71
N LYS A 110 -8.28 1.50 -13.15
CA LYS A 110 -8.92 1.16 -14.43
C LYS A 110 -8.05 1.52 -15.63
N GLU A 111 -7.46 2.70 -15.64
CA GLU A 111 -6.54 3.13 -16.71
C GLU A 111 -5.24 2.33 -16.75
N PHE A 112 -4.77 1.87 -15.59
CA PHE A 112 -3.63 0.97 -15.51
C PHE A 112 -3.98 -0.47 -15.92
N ALA A 113 -5.27 -0.81 -16.00
CA ALA A 113 -5.79 -2.14 -16.31
C ALA A 113 -5.29 -3.23 -15.32
N VAL A 114 -5.53 -3.02 -14.02
CA VAL A 114 -5.20 -4.01 -12.98
C VAL A 114 -6.08 -5.26 -13.07
N ASP A 115 -5.56 -6.39 -12.59
CA ASP A 115 -6.29 -7.67 -12.61
C ASP A 115 -7.49 -7.71 -11.66
N LYS A 116 -7.38 -7.05 -10.50
CA LYS A 116 -8.39 -7.06 -9.42
C LYS A 116 -8.39 -5.74 -8.66
N ILE A 117 -9.59 -5.31 -8.25
CA ILE A 117 -9.81 -4.14 -7.39
C ILE A 117 -10.50 -4.59 -6.11
N TYR A 118 -9.97 -4.20 -4.97
CA TYR A 118 -10.60 -4.41 -3.65
C TYR A 118 -10.95 -3.07 -3.02
N GLN A 119 -12.24 -2.86 -2.74
CA GLN A 119 -12.70 -1.69 -2.02
C GLN A 119 -12.63 -1.93 -0.51
N VAL A 120 -11.70 -1.23 0.15
CA VAL A 120 -11.57 -1.30 1.61
C VAL A 120 -12.82 -0.73 2.26
N LYS A 121 -13.52 -1.58 3.02
CA LYS A 121 -14.68 -1.21 3.83
C LYS A 121 -14.23 -0.43 5.07
N VAL A 122 -15.12 0.41 5.59
CA VAL A 122 -14.98 1.00 6.92
C VAL A 122 -15.16 -0.08 7.98
N MET A 123 -14.69 0.21 9.20
CA MET A 123 -14.89 -0.68 10.34
C MET A 123 -16.37 -0.82 10.66
N ASP A 124 -16.76 -2.02 11.08
CA ASP A 124 -18.04 -2.17 11.75
C ASP A 124 -18.03 -1.55 13.16
N GLN A 125 -19.18 -1.58 13.82
CA GLN A 125 -19.33 -0.93 15.12
C GLN A 125 -18.46 -1.58 16.20
N GLU A 126 -18.29 -2.91 16.17
CA GLU A 126 -17.50 -3.63 17.17
C GLU A 126 -16.01 -3.37 16.97
N GLU A 127 -15.53 -3.45 15.72
CA GLU A 127 -14.15 -3.11 15.34
C GLU A 127 -13.79 -1.66 15.70
N ALA A 128 -14.73 -0.73 15.49
CA ALA A 128 -14.54 0.69 15.81
C ALA A 128 -14.50 0.97 17.32
N LEU A 129 -15.35 0.31 18.10
CA LEU A 129 -15.32 0.38 19.57
C LEU A 129 -14.00 -0.18 20.10
N GLU A 130 -13.58 -1.36 19.63
CA GLU A 130 -12.32 -1.96 20.04
C GLU A 130 -11.13 -1.05 19.71
N LEU A 131 -11.09 -0.49 18.49
CA LEU A 131 -10.03 0.44 18.09
C LEU A 131 -9.99 1.67 19.00
N LEU A 132 -11.14 2.32 19.24
CA LEU A 132 -11.21 3.50 20.10
C LEU A 132 -10.76 3.16 21.53
N SER A 133 -11.19 2.02 22.06
CA SER A 133 -10.78 1.51 23.37
C SER A 133 -9.26 1.34 23.46
N TRP A 134 -8.62 0.75 22.44
CA TRP A 134 -7.16 0.60 22.40
C TRP A 134 -6.43 1.96 22.39
N HIS A 135 -6.97 2.94 21.67
CA HIS A 135 -6.39 4.28 21.58
C HIS A 135 -6.56 5.08 22.88
N ALA A 136 -7.76 5.06 23.47
CA ALA A 136 -8.09 5.87 24.66
C ALA A 136 -7.61 5.24 25.97
N PHE A 137 -7.71 3.92 26.10
CA PHE A 137 -7.52 3.21 27.37
C PHE A 137 -6.37 2.20 27.35
N ARG A 138 -5.68 2.01 26.21
CA ARG A 138 -4.61 1.01 26.04
C ARG A 138 -5.05 -0.42 26.35
N SER A 139 -6.34 -0.69 26.13
CA SER A 139 -7.02 -1.96 26.39
C SER A 139 -8.10 -2.13 25.34
N SER A 140 -8.50 -3.37 25.05
CA SER A 140 -9.67 -3.62 24.19
C SER A 140 -11.01 -3.30 24.87
N ASN A 141 -11.00 -2.98 26.17
CA ASN A 141 -12.20 -2.70 26.95
C ASN A 141 -12.26 -1.26 27.46
N CYS A 142 -13.44 -0.65 27.31
CA CYS A 142 -13.79 0.66 27.84
C CYS A 142 -14.29 0.57 29.30
N PRO A 143 -13.84 1.45 30.20
CA PRO A 143 -14.40 1.54 31.55
C PRO A 143 -15.90 1.84 31.52
N SER A 144 -16.68 1.22 32.41
CA SER A 144 -18.15 1.26 32.39
C SER A 144 -18.74 2.68 32.37
N GLN A 145 -18.09 3.63 33.04
CA GLN A 145 -18.49 5.04 33.09
C GLN A 145 -18.40 5.78 31.75
N TYR A 146 -17.66 5.25 30.75
CA TYR A 146 -17.47 5.86 29.43
C TYR A 146 -18.23 5.15 28.31
N LEU A 147 -18.93 4.03 28.57
CA LEU A 147 -19.57 3.21 27.54
C LEU A 147 -20.59 3.97 26.68
N VAL A 148 -21.31 4.94 27.26
CA VAL A 148 -22.26 5.77 26.50
C VAL A 148 -21.50 6.72 25.59
N LEU A 149 -20.50 7.43 26.11
CA LEU A 149 -19.68 8.39 25.36
C LEU A 149 -18.90 7.71 24.23
N GLU A 150 -18.34 6.53 24.48
CA GLU A 150 -17.60 5.75 23.49
C GLU A 150 -18.48 5.43 22.26
N LYS A 151 -19.72 4.98 22.50
CA LYS A 151 -20.69 4.70 21.42
C LYS A 151 -21.06 5.96 20.65
N GLU A 152 -21.23 7.09 21.33
CA GLU A 152 -21.51 8.38 20.67
C GLU A 152 -20.35 8.81 19.77
N VAL A 153 -19.11 8.69 20.24
CA VAL A 153 -17.89 8.99 19.46
C VAL A 153 -17.77 8.07 18.26
N VAL A 154 -17.94 6.75 18.43
CA VAL A 154 -17.89 5.78 17.32
C VAL A 154 -18.94 6.08 16.26
N ASN A 155 -20.18 6.37 16.68
CA ASN A 155 -21.26 6.74 15.78
C ASN A 155 -20.94 8.02 15.01
N TYR A 156 -20.34 9.02 15.67
CA TYR A 156 -19.91 10.26 15.03
C TYR A 156 -18.79 10.04 14.00
N CYS A 157 -17.80 9.19 14.31
CA CYS A 157 -16.66 8.91 13.44
C CYS A 157 -16.99 8.01 12.24
N GLY A 158 -18.14 7.33 12.25
CA GLY A 158 -18.67 6.59 11.10
C GLY A 158 -17.78 5.43 10.64
N GLY A 159 -17.10 4.76 11.58
CA GLY A 159 -16.24 3.59 11.29
C GLY A 159 -14.94 3.92 10.55
N LEU A 160 -14.53 5.19 10.46
CA LEU A 160 -13.25 5.58 9.86
C LEU A 160 -12.11 5.45 10.89
N PRO A 161 -11.15 4.52 10.70
CA PRO A 161 -10.07 4.30 11.65
C PRO A 161 -9.21 5.54 11.96
N LEU A 162 -9.06 6.46 11.00
CA LEU A 162 -8.27 7.68 11.21
C LEU A 162 -8.98 8.73 12.09
N ALA A 163 -10.30 8.63 12.24
CA ALA A 163 -11.09 9.54 13.06
C ALA A 163 -11.25 9.04 14.50
N LEU A 164 -10.98 7.74 14.73
CA LEU A 164 -10.98 7.07 16.03
C LEU A 164 -9.56 7.14 16.63
#